data_AF-A0A6V7M1C4-F1
#
_entry.id   AF-A0A6V7M1C4-F1
#
_cell.length_a   1.000
_cell.length_b   1.000
_cell.length_c   1.000
_cell.angle_alpha   90.00
_cell.angle_beta   90.00
_cell.angle_gamma   90.00
#
_symmetry.space_group_name_H-M   'P 1'
#
loop_
_entity.id
_entity.type
_entity.pdbx_description
1 polymer ?
#
loop_
_entity_poly.entity_id
_entity_poly.type
_entity_poly.pdbx_seq_one_letter_code
_entity_poly.pdbx_strand_id
1 'polypeptide(L)'
;MEIAVQLGGDKQINGEWKNGPEYKLSSALKMITSLEEDMGAVHGTGVYMSLTCRPRDSDSLRCQITNSTIVLLKSPSFNVTAAQPDPSDEPRIFNIINVPFEIKFNQRGIDSFVFEKLNSSPWLPALWNINQVRLIANQFNIGIDISNEMISDYRALENFTIGECEVDYKVARRPIHLTQNYYKIINEKHFELLPLEKVGKFSDDTIEIKKKRNVNQCLRCTELFFGSRYTLGLLLRDVLTKL
;
A
#
# COMPACT_ATOMS: atom_id res chain seq x y z
N MET A 1 0.83 16.23 7.66
CA MET A 1 1.50 14.95 7.34
C MET A 1 0.85 14.35 6.11
N GLU A 2 1.64 13.89 5.14
CA GLU A 2 1.14 13.22 3.93
C GLU A 2 1.84 11.86 3.78
N ILE A 3 1.06 10.79 3.56
CA ILE A 3 1.55 9.42 3.39
C ILE A 3 1.17 8.93 2.00
N ALA A 4 2.16 8.50 1.22
CA ALA A 4 1.94 7.83 -0.04
C ALA A 4 2.54 6.44 -0.02
N VAL A 5 1.79 5.48 -0.56
CA VAL A 5 2.27 4.14 -0.88
C VAL A 5 2.31 4.01 -2.39
N GLN A 6 3.48 3.70 -2.93
CA GLN A 6 3.67 3.46 -4.36
C GLN A 6 4.07 2.00 -4.56
N LEU A 7 3.38 1.31 -5.45
CA LEU A 7 3.64 -0.08 -5.83
C LEU A 7 3.89 -0.11 -7.35
N GLY A 8 4.95 -0.78 -7.80
CA GLY A 8 5.27 -0.97 -9.21
C GLY A 8 6.01 -2.28 -9.45
N GLY A 9 6.06 -2.81 -10.67
CA GLY A 9 6.81 -4.05 -10.96
C GLY A 9 6.20 -4.95 -12.03
N ASP A 10 6.58 -6.23 -11.98
CA ASP A 10 6.54 -7.14 -13.11
C ASP A 10 5.85 -8.47 -12.82
N LYS A 11 5.14 -8.99 -13.84
CA LYS A 11 4.68 -10.37 -13.89
C LYS A 11 5.82 -11.27 -14.39
N GLN A 12 6.30 -12.18 -13.56
CA GLN A 12 7.20 -13.26 -14.01
C GLN A 12 6.43 -14.57 -14.13
N ILE A 13 6.25 -15.06 -15.36
CA ILE A 13 5.60 -16.34 -15.63
C ILE A 13 6.67 -17.42 -15.64
N ASN A 14 7.00 -17.96 -14.47
CA ASN A 14 7.82 -19.17 -14.36
C ASN A 14 6.91 -20.34 -13.96
N GLY A 15 6.46 -21.14 -14.93
CA GLY A 15 5.64 -22.34 -14.73
C GLY A 15 4.13 -22.10 -14.59
N GLU A 16 3.34 -23.12 -14.94
CA GLU A 16 1.88 -23.14 -14.80
C GLU A 16 1.49 -23.40 -13.34
N TRP A 17 1.44 -22.34 -12.54
CA TRP A 17 0.94 -22.42 -11.17
C TRP A 17 -0.59 -22.50 -11.17
N LYS A 18 -1.13 -23.50 -10.44
CA LYS A 18 -2.57 -23.83 -10.39
C LYS A 18 -3.49 -22.62 -10.17
N ASN A 19 -3.08 -21.66 -9.34
CA ASN A 19 -3.92 -20.55 -8.89
C ASN A 19 -3.46 -19.18 -9.42
N GLY A 20 -2.51 -19.16 -10.37
CA GLY A 20 -1.99 -17.94 -10.97
C GLY A 20 -0.51 -17.67 -10.67
N PRO A 21 0.07 -16.68 -11.37
CA PRO A 21 1.51 -16.41 -11.35
C PRO A 21 1.98 -15.78 -10.03
N GLU A 22 3.29 -15.74 -9.84
CA GLU A 22 3.92 -14.91 -8.81
C GLU A 22 4.13 -13.47 -9.32
N TYR A 23 3.83 -12.50 -8.46
CA TYR A 23 3.95 -11.07 -8.71
C TYR A 23 5.12 -10.51 -7.91
N LYS A 24 5.99 -9.73 -8.57
CA LYS A 24 7.12 -9.06 -7.93
C LYS A 24 6.96 -7.55 -8.02
N LEU A 25 6.82 -6.92 -6.86
CA LEU A 25 6.47 -5.52 -6.66
C LEU A 25 7.62 -4.77 -5.98
N SER A 26 8.22 -3.81 -6.67
CA SER A 26 9.00 -2.73 -6.07
C SER A 26 8.06 -1.73 -5.42
N SER A 27 8.19 -1.54 -4.11
CA SER A 27 7.24 -0.78 -3.30
C SER A 27 7.96 0.30 -2.50
N ALA A 28 7.31 1.45 -2.32
CA ALA A 28 7.80 2.55 -1.49
C ALA A 28 6.70 3.11 -0.60
N LEU A 29 7.00 3.35 0.67
CA LEU A 29 6.19 4.11 1.62
C LEU A 29 6.91 5.42 1.87
N LYS A 30 6.28 6.56 1.57
CA LYS A 30 6.86 7.88 1.82
C LYS A 30 5.99 8.66 2.79
N MET A 31 6.64 9.33 3.72
CA MET A 31 6.02 10.27 4.65
C MET A 31 6.80 11.56 4.64
N ILE A 32 6.10 12.69 4.59
CA ILE A 32 6.68 14.02 4.77
C ILE A 32 5.95 14.81 5.86
N THR A 33 6.71 15.68 6.52
CA THR A 33 6.25 16.61 7.53
C THR A 33 6.92 17.98 7.33
N SER A 34 6.26 19.02 7.83
CA SER A 34 6.80 20.38 7.92
C SER A 34 6.53 20.83 9.34
N LEU A 35 7.58 21.13 10.09
CA LEU A 35 7.50 21.59 11.47
C LEU A 35 7.92 23.06 11.54
N GLU A 36 7.35 23.80 12.48
CA GLU A 36 7.72 25.20 12.71
C GLU A 36 9.20 25.34 13.08
N GLU A 37 9.73 24.37 13.85
CA GLU A 37 11.14 24.30 14.24
C GLU A 37 12.10 24.18 13.04
N ASP A 38 11.64 23.61 11.93
CA ASP A 38 12.42 23.45 10.71
C ASP A 38 12.25 24.68 9.78
N MET A 39 11.70 25.79 10.28
CA MET A 39 11.40 27.02 9.53
C MET A 39 10.57 26.76 8.25
N GLY A 40 9.67 25.78 8.31
CA GLY A 40 8.84 25.38 7.18
C GLY A 40 9.52 24.48 6.15
N ALA A 41 10.79 24.08 6.37
CA ALA A 41 11.43 23.07 5.53
C ALA A 41 10.67 21.74 5.61
N VAL A 42 10.59 21.04 4.47
CA VAL A 42 9.85 19.77 4.37
C VAL A 42 10.84 18.61 4.41
N HIS A 43 10.75 17.85 5.49
CA HIS A 43 11.56 16.66 5.73
C HIS A 43 10.68 15.43 5.78
N GLY A 44 11.27 14.26 5.56
CA GLY A 44 10.49 13.03 5.55
C GLY A 44 11.32 11.78 5.70
N THR A 45 10.63 10.66 5.59
CA THR A 45 11.22 9.32 5.65
C THR A 45 10.58 8.47 4.56
N GLY A 46 11.42 7.74 3.84
CA GLY A 46 11.03 6.82 2.79
C GLY A 46 11.47 5.41 3.15
N VAL A 47 10.54 4.46 3.10
CA VAL A 47 10.83 3.03 3.19
C VAL A 47 10.67 2.41 1.81
N TYR A 48 11.74 1.83 1.29
CA TYR A 48 11.77 1.13 0.00
C TYR A 48 11.85 -0.36 0.27
N MET A 49 11.13 -1.17 -0.50
CA MET A 49 11.09 -2.62 -0.29
C MET A 49 10.76 -3.39 -1.57
N SER A 50 11.10 -4.67 -1.58
CA SER A 50 10.62 -5.64 -2.56
C SER A 50 9.53 -6.49 -1.93
N LEU A 51 8.42 -6.66 -2.63
CA LEU A 51 7.29 -7.47 -2.20
C LEU A 51 7.02 -8.53 -3.26
N THR A 52 7.08 -9.80 -2.86
CA THR A 52 6.73 -10.92 -3.73
C THR A 52 5.42 -11.50 -3.24
N CYS A 53 4.40 -11.59 -4.08
CA CYS A 53 3.09 -12.11 -3.72
C CYS A 53 2.62 -13.16 -4.73
N ARG A 54 1.97 -14.22 -4.25
CA ARG A 54 1.44 -15.29 -5.08
C ARG A 54 0.05 -15.72 -4.59
N PRO A 55 -0.94 -15.86 -5.47
CA PRO A 55 -2.22 -16.44 -5.10
C PRO A 55 -2.03 -17.86 -4.57
N ARG A 56 -2.61 -18.15 -3.41
CA ARG A 56 -2.55 -19.49 -2.82
C ARG A 56 -3.86 -20.23 -3.05
N ASP A 57 -5.00 -19.56 -2.90
CA ASP A 57 -6.35 -20.03 -3.19
C ASP A 57 -7.16 -18.87 -3.81
N SER A 58 -8.44 -19.09 -4.13
CA SER A 58 -9.32 -18.07 -4.75
C SER A 58 -9.49 -16.80 -3.92
N ASP A 59 -9.29 -16.89 -2.61
CA ASP A 59 -9.51 -15.83 -1.63
C ASP A 59 -8.24 -15.52 -0.81
N SER A 60 -7.06 -15.94 -1.27
CA SER A 60 -5.84 -15.78 -0.49
C SER A 60 -4.60 -15.45 -1.30
N LEU A 61 -3.82 -14.51 -0.77
CA LEU A 61 -2.58 -14.03 -1.35
C LEU A 61 -1.44 -14.20 -0.34
N ARG A 62 -0.46 -15.06 -0.65
CA ARG A 62 0.74 -15.22 0.17
C ARG A 62 1.80 -14.25 -0.31
N CYS A 63 2.35 -13.47 0.60
CA CYS A 63 3.31 -12.42 0.33
C CYS A 63 4.57 -12.53 1.21
N GLN A 64 5.67 -11.99 0.71
CA GLN A 64 6.93 -11.86 1.43
C GLN A 64 7.58 -10.52 1.11
N ILE A 65 8.00 -9.80 2.15
CA ILE A 65 8.76 -8.56 2.03
C ILE A 65 10.25 -8.88 2.15
N THR A 66 11.05 -8.33 1.26
CA THR A 66 12.52 -8.45 1.23
C THR A 66 13.17 -7.12 0.89
N ASN A 67 14.48 -7.02 1.13
CA ASN A 67 15.31 -5.87 0.75
C ASN A 67 14.74 -4.52 1.22
N SER A 68 14.17 -4.47 2.42
CA SER A 68 13.58 -3.23 2.91
C SER A 68 14.64 -2.31 3.51
N THR A 69 14.64 -1.06 3.06
CA THR A 69 15.57 -0.01 3.50
C THR A 69 14.80 1.26 3.84
N ILE A 70 15.39 2.08 4.70
CA ILE A 70 14.83 3.36 5.14
C ILE A 70 15.84 4.50 4.93
N VAL A 71 15.35 5.61 4.40
CA VAL A 71 16.13 6.82 4.08
C VAL A 71 15.38 8.08 4.50
N LEU A 72 16.11 9.15 4.77
CA LEU A 72 15.57 10.50 4.89
C LEU A 72 15.15 11.01 3.51
N LEU A 73 14.08 11.80 3.50
CA LEU A 73 13.58 12.47 2.31
C LEU A 73 13.74 13.98 2.44
N LYS A 74 14.06 14.62 1.30
CA LYS A 74 13.91 16.06 1.10
C LYS A 74 12.82 16.31 0.07
N SER A 75 12.05 17.37 0.28
CA SER A 75 11.04 17.81 -0.67
C SER A 75 11.08 19.33 -0.82
N PRO A 76 10.97 19.87 -2.06
CA PRO A 76 10.91 21.32 -2.28
C PRO A 76 9.59 21.95 -1.81
N SER A 77 8.55 21.13 -1.59
CA SER A 77 7.23 21.57 -1.17
C SER A 77 6.54 20.48 -0.34
N PHE A 78 5.40 20.84 0.28
CA PHE A 78 4.58 19.88 1.01
C PHE A 78 3.78 18.98 0.05
N ASN A 79 4.51 18.15 -0.70
CA ASN A 79 3.99 17.18 -1.66
C ASN A 79 4.84 15.91 -1.62
N VAL A 80 4.25 14.82 -1.13
CA VAL A 80 4.94 13.53 -0.94
C VAL A 80 5.45 12.91 -2.25
N THR A 81 4.80 13.22 -3.38
CA THR A 81 5.19 12.70 -4.70
C THR A 81 6.47 13.36 -5.20
N ALA A 82 6.69 14.63 -4.85
CA ALA A 82 7.90 15.38 -5.16
C ALA A 82 9.07 15.03 -4.23
N ALA A 83 8.82 14.34 -3.12
CA ALA A 83 9.84 13.98 -2.15
C ALA A 83 10.79 12.90 -2.69
N GLN A 84 12.10 13.15 -2.53
CA GLN A 84 13.17 12.26 -2.99
C GLN A 84 14.12 11.90 -1.85
N PRO A 85 14.84 10.76 -1.94
CA PRO A 85 15.92 10.44 -1.01
C PRO A 85 16.90 11.60 -0.89
N ASP A 86 17.26 11.94 0.34
CA ASP A 86 18.28 12.95 0.59
C ASP A 86 19.63 12.41 0.10
N PRO A 87 20.31 13.08 -0.85
CA PRO A 87 21.59 12.61 -1.37
C PRO A 87 22.71 12.56 -0.32
N SER A 88 22.55 13.24 0.83
CA SER A 88 23.49 13.16 1.95
C SER A 88 23.19 12.05 2.96
N ASP A 89 22.10 11.28 2.79
CA ASP A 89 21.73 10.20 3.71
C ASP A 89 22.04 8.83 3.12
N GLU A 90 22.54 7.92 3.96
CA GLU A 90 22.81 6.54 3.57
C GLU A 90 21.63 5.61 3.89
N PRO A 91 21.17 4.77 2.94
CA PRO A 91 20.12 3.80 3.19
C PRO A 91 20.48 2.81 4.30
N ARG A 92 19.59 2.69 5.30
CA ARG A 92 19.73 1.73 6.40
C ARG A 92 18.80 0.55 6.20
N ILE A 93 19.22 -0.65 6.59
CA ILE A 93 18.36 -1.85 6.57
C ILE A 93 17.17 -1.62 7.51
N PHE A 94 15.96 -1.89 7.02
CA PHE A 94 14.72 -1.73 7.78
C PHE A 94 13.87 -2.99 7.71
N ASN A 95 13.89 -3.80 8.77
CA ASN A 95 13.16 -5.07 8.78
C ASN A 95 11.69 -4.86 9.16
N ILE A 96 10.82 -4.75 8.14
CA ILE A 96 9.35 -4.67 8.33
C ILE A 96 8.80 -5.97 8.90
N ILE A 97 9.12 -7.10 8.29
CA ILE A 97 8.75 -8.44 8.75
C ILE A 97 9.67 -9.46 8.08
N ASN A 98 10.13 -10.45 8.84
CA ASN A 98 11.11 -11.43 8.35
C ASN A 98 10.45 -12.78 8.00
N VAL A 99 9.12 -12.85 8.03
CA VAL A 99 8.35 -14.05 7.71
C VAL A 99 7.40 -13.78 6.56
N PRO A 100 7.12 -14.78 5.72
CA PRO A 100 5.99 -14.73 4.82
C PRO A 100 4.69 -14.56 5.60
N PHE A 101 3.72 -13.90 4.98
CA PHE A 101 2.38 -13.70 5.51
C PHE A 101 1.34 -13.97 4.43
N GLU A 102 0.15 -14.36 4.83
CA GLU A 102 -0.98 -14.60 3.96
C GLU A 102 -2.08 -13.58 4.28
N ILE A 103 -2.62 -12.98 3.23
CA ILE A 103 -3.78 -12.10 3.29
C ILE A 103 -4.98 -12.94 2.86
N LYS A 104 -5.97 -13.07 3.73
CA LYS A 104 -7.28 -13.67 3.40
C LYS A 104 -8.27 -12.59 3.05
N PHE A 105 -9.03 -12.80 1.99
CA PHE A 105 -10.06 -11.89 1.51
C PHE A 105 -11.45 -12.50 1.69
N ASN A 106 -12.44 -11.64 1.88
CA ASN A 106 -13.85 -11.96 1.79
C ASN A 106 -14.54 -10.95 0.85
N GLN A 107 -15.86 -11.02 0.73
CA GLN A 107 -16.62 -10.15 -0.16
C GLN A 107 -16.54 -8.65 0.19
N ARG A 108 -16.11 -8.31 1.41
CA ARG A 108 -15.96 -6.94 1.92
C ARG A 108 -14.50 -6.47 1.95
N GLY A 109 -13.56 -7.28 1.46
CA GLY A 109 -12.14 -6.95 1.42
C GLY A 109 -11.28 -7.87 2.28
N ILE A 110 -10.30 -7.32 3.02
CA ILE A 110 -9.41 -8.13 3.85
C ILE A 110 -10.15 -8.66 5.07
N ASP A 111 -10.14 -9.98 5.24
CA ASP A 111 -10.75 -10.70 6.36
C ASP A 111 -9.76 -10.88 7.51
N SER A 112 -8.59 -11.46 7.20
CA SER A 112 -7.61 -11.85 8.21
C SER A 112 -6.19 -11.95 7.64
N PHE A 113 -5.22 -12.00 8.56
CA PHE A 113 -3.80 -12.18 8.25
C PHE A 113 -3.28 -13.44 8.94
N VAL A 114 -2.56 -14.27 8.20
CA VAL A 114 -1.88 -15.45 8.75
C VAL A 114 -0.38 -15.25 8.63
N PHE A 115 0.34 -15.35 9.74
CA PHE A 115 1.79 -15.22 9.77
C PHE A 115 2.42 -16.57 10.02
N GLU A 116 3.49 -16.89 9.28
CA GLU A 116 4.25 -18.10 9.54
C GLU A 116 5.02 -17.99 10.87
N LYS A 117 4.93 -19.04 11.69
CA LYS A 117 5.72 -19.16 12.91
C LYS A 117 7.14 -19.59 12.53
N LEU A 118 8.15 -18.83 12.95
CA LEU A 118 9.54 -19.25 12.77
C LEU A 118 9.90 -20.31 13.81
N ASN A 119 10.53 -21.40 13.36
CA ASN A 119 11.07 -22.42 14.28
C ASN A 119 12.13 -21.84 15.24
N SER A 120 12.80 -20.75 14.84
CA SER A 120 13.84 -20.05 15.61
C SER A 120 13.30 -18.98 16.57
N SER A 121 12.01 -18.63 16.51
CA SER A 121 11.38 -17.70 17.45
C SER A 121 9.97 -18.17 17.78
N PRO A 122 9.70 -18.62 19.03
CA PRO A 122 8.36 -19.04 19.43
C PRO A 122 7.35 -17.88 19.48
N TRP A 123 7.82 -16.64 19.34
CA TRP A 123 7.02 -15.42 19.43
C TRP A 123 6.47 -15.01 18.06
N LEU A 124 5.20 -14.60 18.04
CA LEU A 124 4.57 -13.96 16.88
C LEU A 124 5.35 -12.68 16.49
N PRO A 125 5.27 -12.24 15.22
CA PRO A 125 5.75 -10.92 14.83
C PRO A 125 5.21 -9.86 15.79
N ALA A 126 6.04 -8.88 16.16
CA ALA A 126 5.59 -7.83 17.07
C ALA A 126 4.39 -7.10 16.46
N LEU A 127 3.47 -6.61 17.30
CA LEU A 127 2.27 -5.89 16.86
C LEU A 127 2.59 -4.77 15.85
N TRP A 128 3.74 -4.16 16.05
CA TRP A 128 4.36 -3.23 15.14
C TRP A 128 4.50 -3.73 13.69
N ASN A 129 5.19 -4.86 13.51
CA ASN A 129 5.43 -5.46 12.20
C ASN A 129 4.09 -5.81 11.53
N ILE A 130 3.13 -6.30 12.31
CA ILE A 130 1.78 -6.62 11.85
C ILE A 130 1.08 -5.36 11.33
N ASN A 131 1.18 -4.22 12.02
CA ASN A 131 0.56 -2.97 11.58
C ASN A 131 1.19 -2.42 10.29
N GLN A 132 2.51 -2.57 10.11
CA GLN A 132 3.16 -2.20 8.85
C GLN A 132 2.70 -3.07 7.68
N VAL A 133 2.58 -4.39 7.91
CA VAL A 133 2.00 -5.32 6.93
C VAL A 133 0.56 -4.95 6.58
N ARG A 134 -0.27 -4.62 7.58
CA ARG A 134 -1.64 -4.15 7.36
C ARG A 134 -1.70 -2.90 6.48
N LEU A 135 -0.81 -1.93 6.70
CA LEU A 135 -0.77 -0.71 5.87
C LEU A 135 -0.52 -1.03 4.39
N ILE A 136 0.46 -1.91 4.13
CA ILE A 136 0.83 -2.33 2.76
C ILE A 136 -0.30 -3.16 2.16
N ALA A 137 -0.81 -4.14 2.90
CA ALA A 137 -1.82 -5.06 2.42
C ALA A 137 -3.14 -4.35 2.04
N ASN A 138 -3.52 -3.32 2.80
CA ASN A 138 -4.71 -2.53 2.50
C ASN A 138 -4.63 -1.75 1.17
N GLN A 139 -3.46 -1.68 0.50
CA GLN A 139 -3.37 -1.14 -0.86
C GLN A 139 -3.80 -2.16 -1.93
N PHE A 140 -3.81 -3.46 -1.62
CA PHE A 140 -4.33 -4.50 -2.53
C PHE A 140 -5.84 -4.65 -2.47
N ASN A 141 -6.49 -3.96 -1.52
CA ASN A 141 -7.91 -4.07 -1.28
C ASN A 141 -8.64 -2.81 -1.74
N ILE A 142 -9.66 -2.98 -2.59
CA ILE A 142 -10.56 -1.90 -2.97
C ILE A 142 -11.48 -1.56 -1.78
N GLY A 143 -11.86 -2.56 -0.96
CA GLY A 143 -12.53 -2.38 0.33
C GLY A 143 -14.05 -2.54 0.32
N ILE A 144 -14.63 -3.01 -0.78
CA ILE A 144 -16.07 -2.95 -1.04
C ILE A 144 -16.49 -3.92 -2.14
N ASP A 145 -17.75 -4.37 -2.11
CA ASP A 145 -18.32 -5.17 -3.19
C ASP A 145 -18.74 -4.27 -4.35
N ILE A 146 -17.97 -4.33 -5.42
CA ILE A 146 -18.11 -3.51 -6.63
C ILE A 146 -19.00 -4.15 -7.69
N SER A 147 -19.72 -5.24 -7.36
CA SER A 147 -20.59 -5.94 -8.30
C SER A 147 -21.80 -5.13 -8.79
N ASN A 148 -22.27 -4.16 -8.01
CA ASN A 148 -23.53 -3.45 -8.28
C ASN A 148 -23.38 -1.92 -8.47
N GLU A 149 -22.23 -1.32 -8.11
CA GLU A 149 -22.09 0.14 -7.96
C GLU A 149 -21.19 0.81 -9.02
N MET A 150 -20.71 0.05 -10.00
CA MET A 150 -19.64 0.48 -10.93
C MET A 150 -20.00 1.52 -11.99
N ILE A 151 -21.12 2.23 -11.83
CA ILE A 151 -21.58 3.26 -12.77
C ILE A 151 -21.32 4.68 -12.23
N SER A 152 -20.96 4.87 -10.95
CA SER A 152 -20.90 6.24 -10.37
C SER A 152 -19.79 6.47 -9.35
N ASP A 153 -19.61 7.75 -8.98
CA ASP A 153 -18.96 8.15 -7.74
C ASP A 153 -19.86 7.72 -6.56
N TYR A 154 -19.30 7.13 -5.50
CA TYR A 154 -20.06 6.71 -4.32
C TYR A 154 -19.21 6.72 -3.05
N ARG A 155 -19.88 6.58 -1.91
CA ARG A 155 -19.26 6.59 -0.58
C ARG A 155 -19.56 5.32 0.19
N ALA A 156 -18.56 4.82 0.89
CA ALA A 156 -18.71 3.67 1.78
C ALA A 156 -17.85 3.85 3.04
N LEU A 157 -18.20 3.10 4.09
CA LEU A 157 -17.36 2.95 5.28
C LEU A 157 -16.37 1.80 5.05
N GLU A 158 -15.09 2.07 5.27
CA GLU A 158 -14.03 1.06 5.20
C GLU A 158 -13.28 0.97 6.52
N ASN A 159 -13.08 -0.27 6.99
CA ASN A 159 -12.16 -0.54 8.08
C ASN A 159 -10.71 -0.62 7.55
N PHE A 160 -9.91 0.39 7.87
CA PHE A 160 -8.50 0.51 7.49
C PHE A 160 -7.59 0.49 8.71
N THR A 161 -6.27 0.48 8.49
CA THR A 161 -5.24 0.48 9.55
C THR A 161 -5.44 1.57 10.62
N ILE A 162 -6.01 2.72 10.26
CA ILE A 162 -6.25 3.84 11.18
C ILE A 162 -7.63 3.81 11.84
N GLY A 163 -8.54 2.92 11.45
CA GLY A 163 -9.92 2.89 11.93
C GLY A 163 -10.94 2.75 10.80
N GLU A 164 -12.22 2.89 11.17
CA GLU A 164 -13.34 2.80 10.23
C GLU A 164 -13.66 4.19 9.67
N CYS A 165 -13.39 4.41 8.39
CA CYS A 165 -13.40 5.73 7.77
C CYS A 165 -14.40 5.82 6.63
N GLU A 166 -15.02 6.99 6.45
CA GLU A 166 -15.77 7.31 5.23
C GLU A 166 -14.79 7.48 4.07
N VAL A 167 -15.09 6.83 2.94
CA VAL A 167 -14.23 6.81 1.75
C VAL A 167 -15.05 7.16 0.52
N ASP A 168 -14.57 8.15 -0.23
CA ASP A 168 -15.08 8.50 -1.55
C ASP A 168 -14.39 7.66 -2.62
N TYR A 169 -15.17 6.97 -3.44
CA TYR A 169 -14.70 6.21 -4.60
C TYR A 169 -15.11 6.92 -5.88
N LYS A 170 -14.19 6.94 -6.84
CA LYS A 170 -14.46 7.32 -8.22
C LYS A 170 -13.99 6.21 -9.14
N VAL A 171 -14.91 5.65 -9.91
CA VAL A 171 -14.63 4.59 -10.86
C VAL A 171 -14.82 5.13 -12.26
N ALA A 172 -13.75 5.13 -13.06
CA ALA A 172 -13.80 5.54 -14.46
C ALA A 172 -13.43 4.34 -15.35
N ARG A 173 -14.30 4.02 -16.31
CA ARG A 173 -14.01 3.05 -17.37
C ARG A 173 -13.49 3.78 -18.59
N ARG A 174 -12.33 3.38 -19.10
CA ARG A 174 -11.68 3.99 -20.26
C ARG A 174 -11.46 2.94 -21.35
N PRO A 175 -12.04 3.11 -22.55
CA PRO A 175 -11.74 2.25 -23.69
C PRO A 175 -10.27 2.36 -24.07
N ILE A 176 -9.62 1.22 -24.32
CA ILE A 176 -8.19 1.14 -24.69
C ILE A 176 -7.89 1.93 -25.98
N HIS A 177 -8.88 2.03 -26.89
CA HIS A 177 -8.73 2.74 -28.17
C HIS A 177 -8.64 4.27 -28.08
N LEU A 178 -9.07 4.89 -26.98
CA LEU A 178 -9.02 6.36 -26.81
C LEU A 178 -7.70 6.86 -26.20
N THR A 179 -6.85 5.95 -25.71
CA THR A 179 -5.50 6.30 -25.27
C THR A 179 -4.52 6.27 -26.45
N GLN A 180 -4.49 7.34 -27.24
CA GLN A 180 -3.54 7.54 -28.37
C GLN A 180 -2.03 7.51 -27.97
N ASN A 181 -1.72 7.29 -26.70
CA ASN A 181 -0.37 7.07 -26.16
C ASN A 181 -0.10 5.61 -25.75
N TYR A 182 -0.83 4.64 -26.32
CA TYR A 182 -0.71 3.22 -25.97
C TYR A 182 0.75 2.70 -26.10
N TYR A 183 1.50 3.10 -27.12
CA TYR A 183 2.92 2.70 -27.26
C TYR A 183 3.89 3.33 -26.25
N LYS A 184 3.49 4.38 -25.53
CA LYS A 184 4.29 4.97 -24.44
C LYS A 184 3.89 4.42 -23.07
N ILE A 185 2.65 3.98 -22.91
CA ILE A 185 2.08 3.41 -21.68
C ILE A 185 2.43 1.91 -21.55
N ILE A 186 2.57 1.15 -22.65
CA ILE A 186 2.95 -0.28 -22.60
C ILE A 186 4.38 -0.49 -22.06
N ASN A 187 5.26 0.52 -22.13
CA ASN A 187 6.60 0.45 -21.55
C ASN A 187 6.62 0.70 -20.03
N GLU A 188 5.49 1.05 -19.43
CA GLU A 188 5.34 1.11 -17.98
C GLU A 188 4.57 -0.13 -17.52
N LYS A 189 5.29 -0.97 -16.78
CA LYS A 189 4.88 -2.31 -16.35
C LYS A 189 3.63 -2.23 -15.47
N HIS A 190 2.47 -2.46 -16.05
CA HIS A 190 1.21 -2.49 -15.33
C HIS A 190 0.81 -3.94 -15.00
N PHE A 191 0.66 -4.22 -13.72
CA PHE A 191 0.12 -5.48 -13.23
C PHE A 191 -1.39 -5.54 -13.46
N GLU A 192 -1.85 -6.65 -14.00
CA GLU A 192 -3.26 -7.03 -13.92
C GLU A 192 -3.46 -7.96 -12.72
N LEU A 193 -4.15 -7.46 -11.69
CA LEU A 193 -4.89 -8.30 -10.77
C LEU A 193 -6.08 -8.88 -11.56
N LEU A 194 -5.96 -10.12 -12.03
CA LEU A 194 -7.04 -10.85 -12.72
C LEU A 194 -8.03 -11.45 -11.70
N PRO A 195 -9.29 -11.65 -12.07
CA PRO A 195 -10.26 -10.63 -12.41
C PRO A 195 -11.26 -10.49 -11.25
N LEU A 196 -11.67 -9.26 -11.01
CA LEU A 196 -12.98 -9.01 -10.43
C LEU A 196 -14.01 -9.48 -11.47
N GLU A 197 -14.37 -10.76 -11.51
CA GLU A 197 -15.42 -11.27 -12.42
C GLU A 197 -16.71 -10.46 -12.27
N LYS A 198 -16.97 -10.02 -11.03
CA LYS A 198 -18.05 -9.12 -10.62
C LYS A 198 -18.01 -7.71 -11.24
N VAL A 199 -16.86 -7.27 -11.73
CA VAL A 199 -16.66 -5.92 -12.26
C VAL A 199 -16.97 -5.82 -13.75
N GLY A 200 -17.13 -6.96 -14.44
CA GLY A 200 -17.45 -6.96 -15.87
C GLY A 200 -16.45 -6.12 -16.67
N LYS A 201 -15.14 -6.35 -16.43
CA LYS A 201 -14.09 -5.76 -17.24
C LYS A 201 -14.18 -6.36 -18.65
N PHE A 202 -14.50 -5.54 -19.64
CA PHE A 202 -14.40 -5.94 -21.04
C PHE A 202 -12.92 -6.06 -21.43
N SER A 203 -12.59 -6.96 -22.36
CA SER A 203 -11.21 -7.18 -22.81
C SER A 203 -10.52 -5.91 -23.29
N ASP A 204 -11.31 -4.92 -23.71
CA ASP A 204 -10.83 -3.71 -24.38
C ASP A 204 -10.95 -2.45 -23.50
N ASP A 205 -11.15 -2.63 -22.19
CA ASP A 205 -11.37 -1.54 -21.24
C ASP A 205 -10.37 -1.56 -20.08
N THR A 206 -9.93 -0.37 -19.67
CA THR A 206 -9.21 -0.14 -18.41
C THR A 206 -10.14 0.47 -17.37
N ILE A 207 -10.05 0.02 -16.13
CA ILE A 207 -10.82 0.57 -15.01
C ILE A 207 -9.84 1.32 -14.10
N GLU A 208 -10.06 2.62 -13.98
CA GLU A 208 -9.33 3.49 -13.06
C GLU A 208 -10.19 3.69 -11.80
N ILE A 209 -9.69 3.26 -10.65
CA ILE A 209 -10.35 3.42 -9.36
C ILE A 209 -9.53 4.43 -8.55
N LYS A 210 -10.15 5.58 -8.23
CA LYS A 210 -9.60 6.54 -7.27
C LYS A 210 -10.35 6.44 -5.97
N LYS A 211 -9.59 6.48 -4.89
CA LYS A 211 -10.09 6.32 -3.53
C LYS A 211 -9.55 7.45 -2.68
N LYS A 212 -10.43 8.18 -2.01
CA LYS A 212 -10.08 9.24 -1.08
C LYS A 212 -10.70 8.93 0.28
N ARG A 213 -9.84 8.67 1.27
CA ARG A 213 -10.27 8.40 2.65
C ARG A 213 -10.40 9.72 3.40
N ASN A 214 -11.56 9.96 4.01
CA ASN A 214 -11.82 11.15 4.82
C ASN A 214 -11.40 10.89 6.27
N VAL A 215 -10.09 11.06 6.53
CA VAL A 215 -9.47 10.70 7.82
C VAL A 215 -10.06 11.46 9.03
N ASN A 216 -10.63 12.64 8.80
CA ASN A 216 -11.29 13.45 9.84
C ASN A 216 -12.67 12.90 10.25
N GLN A 217 -13.23 11.95 9.49
CA GLN A 217 -14.54 11.34 9.72
C GLN A 217 -14.41 9.87 10.15
N CYS A 218 -13.22 9.42 10.55
CA CYS A 218 -13.03 8.05 11.00
C CYS A 218 -13.62 7.82 12.39
N LEU A 219 -14.40 6.76 12.53
CA LEU A 219 -14.77 6.17 13.81
C LEU A 219 -13.57 5.39 14.36
N ARG A 220 -13.25 5.62 15.65
CA ARG A 220 -12.18 4.92 16.38
C ARG A 220 -10.79 5.09 15.73
N CYS A 221 -10.41 6.35 15.48
CA CYS A 221 -9.14 6.68 14.84
C CYS A 221 -7.92 6.34 15.72
N THR A 222 -6.99 5.56 15.18
CA THR A 222 -5.63 5.41 15.72
C THR A 222 -4.68 6.16 14.80
N GLU A 223 -4.12 7.27 15.26
CA GLU A 223 -3.12 8.01 14.49
C GLU A 223 -1.79 7.26 14.50
N LEU A 224 -1.44 6.67 13.35
CA LEU A 224 -0.23 5.91 13.14
C LEU A 224 0.75 6.72 12.26
N PHE A 225 1.95 6.95 12.76
CA PHE A 225 3.02 7.70 12.08
C PHE A 225 4.11 6.75 11.56
N PHE A 226 4.84 7.06 10.48
CA PHE A 226 5.97 6.25 10.00
C PHE A 226 7.28 7.01 10.15
N GLY A 227 7.99 6.68 11.21
CA GLY A 227 9.24 7.28 11.60
C GLY A 227 9.12 8.74 12.00
N SER A 228 10.21 9.25 12.55
CA SER A 228 10.51 10.65 12.69
C SER A 228 11.98 10.86 12.28
N ARG A 229 12.46 12.11 12.32
CA ARG A 229 13.91 12.40 12.23
C ARG A 229 14.77 11.61 13.23
N TYR A 230 14.16 10.98 14.24
CA TYR A 230 14.82 10.26 15.33
C TYR A 230 14.36 8.81 15.52
N THR A 231 13.32 8.35 14.85
CA THR A 231 12.74 7.03 15.10
C THR A 231 12.33 6.35 13.79
N LEU A 232 12.45 5.03 13.72
CA LEU A 232 12.10 4.26 12.54
C LEU A 232 10.82 3.47 12.86
N GLY A 233 9.63 4.05 12.60
CA GLY A 233 8.38 3.46 13.09
C GLY A 233 7.05 4.22 13.13
N LEU A 234 5.87 3.66 12.85
CA LEU A 234 4.83 3.28 13.84
C LEU A 234 4.60 4.21 15.08
N LEU A 235 4.89 5.52 15.10
CA LEU A 235 4.59 6.33 16.29
C LEU A 235 3.07 6.45 16.49
N LEU A 236 2.64 6.58 17.75
CA LEU A 236 1.30 7.01 18.12
C LEU A 236 1.34 8.49 18.46
N ARG A 237 0.26 9.24 18.21
CA ARG A 237 0.18 10.70 18.46
C ARG A 237 0.60 11.08 19.88
N ASP A 238 0.27 10.23 20.86
CA ASP A 238 0.58 10.47 22.27
C ASP A 238 2.09 10.49 22.59
N VAL A 239 2.93 10.06 21.65
CA VAL A 239 4.39 10.13 21.75
C VAL A 239 4.91 11.51 21.30
N LEU A 240 4.19 12.21 20.41
CA LEU A 240 4.59 13.53 19.89
C LEU A 240 4.31 14.68 20.87
N THR A 241 3.38 14.52 21.81
CA THR A 241 3.10 15.56 22.83
C THR A 241 4.11 15.54 24.00
N LYS A 242 5.06 14.60 23.99
CA LYS A 242 6.10 14.44 25.01
C LYS A 242 7.54 14.55 24.47
N LEU A 243 7.69 14.84 23.19
CA LEU A 243 8.96 15.19 22.54
C LEU A 243 8.94 16.68 22.19
#